data_AF-A0A2E3P9H2-F1
#
_entry.id   AF-A0A2E3P9H2-F1
#
_cell.length_a   1.000
_cell.length_b   1.000
_cell.length_c   1.000
_cell.angle_alpha   90.00
_cell.angle_beta   90.00
_cell.angle_gamma   90.00
#
_symmetry.space_group_name_H-M   'P 1'
#
loop_
_entity.id
_entity.type
_entity.pdbx_description
1 polymer ?
#
loop_
_entity_poly.entity_id
_entity_poly.type
_entity_poly.pdbx_seq_one_letter_code
_entity_poly.pdbx_strand_id
1 'polypeptide(L)'
;MSKLVAIVNVIAWAGFWAFGYLAITAEGLRQGQIVVAMLLAAGGLATGIWAYMRLVRHTEGSGYARRSGVLDSQARAAAQEKWGN
;
A
#
# COMPACT_ATOMS: atom_id res chain seq x y z
N MET A 1 4.73 -16.22 -1.73
CA MET A 1 4.56 -15.75 -0.34
C MET A 1 3.56 -14.59 -0.26
N SER A 2 2.35 -14.73 -0.81
CA SER A 2 1.33 -13.66 -0.81
C SER A 2 0.73 -13.38 0.57
N LYS A 3 0.49 -14.46 1.34
CA LYS A 3 -0.07 -14.39 2.70
C LYS A 3 0.80 -13.55 3.64
N LEU A 4 2.12 -13.69 3.56
CA LEU A 4 3.05 -12.90 4.38
C LEU A 4 2.95 -11.40 4.06
N VAL A 5 2.85 -11.01 2.79
CA VAL A 5 2.71 -9.60 2.40
C VAL A 5 1.38 -9.03 2.90
N ALA A 6 0.29 -9.81 2.81
CA ALA A 6 -1.01 -9.41 3.33
C ALA A 6 -0.98 -9.22 4.87
N ILE A 7 -0.35 -10.14 5.60
CA ILE A 7 -0.20 -10.04 7.06
C ILE A 7 0.63 -8.81 7.45
N VAL A 8 1.76 -8.59 6.78
CA VAL A 8 2.62 -7.42 7.01
C VAL A 8 1.85 -6.12 6.76
N ASN A 9 1.03 -6.05 5.71
CA ASN A 9 0.21 -4.87 5.41
C ASN A 9 -0.78 -4.57 6.56
N VAL A 10 -1.46 -5.60 7.08
CA VAL A 10 -2.41 -5.44 8.19
C VAL A 10 -1.68 -4.97 9.46
N ILE A 11 -0.56 -5.60 9.81
CA ILE A 11 0.22 -5.22 11.01
C ILE A 11 0.75 -3.79 10.87
N ALA A 12 1.23 -3.40 9.68
CA ALA A 12 1.73 -2.06 9.42
C ALA A 12 0.64 -0.99 9.56
N TRP A 13 -0.55 -1.24 9.01
CA TRP A 13 -1.71 -0.34 9.17
C TRP A 13 -2.20 -0.26 10.62
N ALA A 14 -2.23 -1.38 11.33
CA ALA A 14 -2.58 -1.39 12.75
C ALA A 14 -1.58 -0.59 13.59
N GLY A 15 -0.27 -0.77 13.34
CA GLY A 15 0.79 0.00 13.99
C GLY A 15 0.70 1.50 13.70
N PHE A 16 0.47 1.89 12.44
CA PHE A 16 0.25 3.29 12.08
C PHE A 16 -0.90 3.93 12.87
N TRP A 17 -2.06 3.27 12.92
CA TRP A 17 -3.21 3.81 13.66
C TRP A 17 -2.99 3.81 15.17
N ALA A 18 -2.36 2.77 15.73
CA ALA A 18 -2.09 2.71 17.17
C ALA A 18 -1.12 3.81 17.63
N PHE A 19 0.02 3.96 16.96
CA PHE A 19 1.01 4.98 17.31
C PHE A 19 0.59 6.39 16.89
N GLY A 20 -0.16 6.52 15.79
CA GLY A 20 -0.75 7.79 15.37
C GLY A 20 -1.80 8.29 16.36
N TYR A 21 -2.68 7.41 16.84
CA TYR A 21 -3.64 7.74 17.90
C TYR A 21 -2.91 8.14 19.19
N LEU A 22 -1.93 7.34 19.63
CA LEU A 22 -1.12 7.65 20.81
C LEU A 22 -0.43 9.02 20.70
N ALA A 23 0.09 9.37 19.51
CA ALA A 23 0.75 10.66 19.29
C ALA A 23 -0.22 11.86 19.41
N ILE A 24 -1.51 11.67 19.12
CA ILE A 24 -2.52 12.74 19.13
C ILE A 24 -3.22 12.85 20.49
N THR A 25 -3.50 11.72 21.15
CA THR A 25 -4.38 11.69 22.32
C THR A 25 -3.67 11.49 23.65
N ALA A 26 -2.39 11.14 23.65
CA ALA A 26 -1.70 10.83 24.90
C ALA A 26 -1.31 12.11 25.65
N GLU A 27 -2.06 12.40 26.72
CA GLU A 27 -1.72 13.45 27.68
C GLU A 27 -0.63 12.96 28.65
N GLY A 28 0.28 13.85 29.04
CA GLY A 28 1.37 13.52 29.98
C GLY A 28 2.58 12.80 29.38
N LEU A 29 2.61 12.57 28.05
CA LEU A 29 3.81 12.08 27.38
C LEU A 29 4.89 13.17 27.27
N ARG A 30 6.14 12.83 27.59
CA ARG A 30 7.27 13.74 27.37
C ARG A 30 7.48 13.94 25.87
N GLN A 31 7.90 15.13 25.44
CA GLN A 31 8.12 15.47 24.02
C GLN A 31 8.89 14.39 23.23
N GLY A 32 9.91 13.78 23.84
CA GLY A 32 10.68 12.69 23.21
C GLY A 32 9.85 11.43 22.92
N GLN A 33 8.86 11.08 23.76
CA GLN A 33 7.98 9.94 23.52
C GLN A 33 7.00 10.21 22.37
N ILE A 34 6.53 11.44 22.25
CA ILE A 34 5.68 11.88 21.13
C ILE A 34 6.46 11.77 19.81
N VAL A 35 7.73 12.18 19.80
CA VAL A 35 8.61 12.04 18.62
C VAL A 35 8.81 10.58 18.24
N VAL A 36 9.07 9.70 19.21
CA VAL A 36 9.21 8.25 18.94
C VAL A 36 7.90 7.66 18.41
N ALA A 37 6.75 8.02 18.99
CA ALA A 37 5.45 7.57 18.50
C ALA A 37 5.19 8.03 17.05
N MET A 38 5.52 9.29 16.73
CA MET A 38 5.42 9.79 15.36
C MET A 38 6.34 9.04 14.38
N LEU A 39 7.58 8.72 14.79
CA LEU A 39 8.51 7.94 13.96
C LEU A 39 8.01 6.51 13.73
N LEU A 40 7.44 5.87 14.75
CA LEU A 40 6.83 4.55 14.63
C LEU A 40 5.60 4.58 13.72
N ALA A 41 4.75 5.62 13.85
CA ALA A 41 3.62 5.82 12.95
C ALA A 41 4.10 6.01 11.50
N ALA A 42 5.09 6.89 11.27
CA ALA A 42 5.66 7.11 9.93
C ALA A 42 6.25 5.82 9.34
N GLY A 43 6.95 5.01 10.14
CA GLY A 43 7.45 3.70 9.75
C GLY A 43 6.33 2.71 9.38
N GLY A 44 5.25 2.70 10.16
CA GLY A 44 4.04 1.92 9.88
C GLY A 44 3.38 2.32 8.56
N LEU A 45 3.26 3.63 8.30
CA LEU A 45 2.70 4.16 7.05
C LEU A 45 3.56 3.76 5.84
N ALA A 46 4.88 4.00 5.90
CA ALA A 46 5.80 3.68 4.81
C ALA A 46 5.81 2.18 4.49
N THR A 47 5.84 1.35 5.53
CA THR A 47 5.80 -0.12 5.39
C THR A 47 4.46 -0.59 4.84
N GLY A 48 3.34 0.02 5.28
CA GLY A 48 2.00 -0.27 4.78
C GLY A 48 1.85 0.07 3.30
N ILE A 49 2.30 1.25 2.86
CA ILE A 49 2.29 1.64 1.44
C ILE A 49 3.12 0.68 0.60
N TRP A 50 4.33 0.33 1.06
CA TRP A 50 5.19 -0.62 0.36
C TRP A 50 4.56 -2.01 0.24
N ALA A 51 4.00 -2.53 1.34
CA ALA A 51 3.32 -3.82 1.35
C ALA A 51 2.09 -3.82 0.45
N TYR A 52 1.29 -2.75 0.47
CA TYR A 52 0.13 -2.56 -0.40
C TYR A 52 0.52 -2.55 -1.88
N MET A 53 1.52 -1.75 -2.27
CA MET A 53 2.03 -1.72 -3.66
C MET A 53 2.52 -3.10 -4.12
N ARG A 54 3.19 -3.84 -3.22
CA ARG A 54 3.68 -5.19 -3.51
C ARG A 54 2.53 -6.20 -3.64
N LEU A 55 1.46 -6.05 -2.85
CA LEU A 55 0.25 -6.86 -2.95
C LEU A 55 -0.48 -6.62 -4.27
N VAL A 56 -0.66 -5.37 -4.69
CA VAL A 56 -1.29 -5.00 -5.97
C VAL A 56 -0.56 -5.66 -7.15
N ARG A 57 0.77 -5.52 -7.22
CA ARG A 57 1.58 -6.18 -8.26
C ARG A 57 1.44 -7.70 -8.26
N HIS A 58 1.26 -8.29 -7.08
CA HIS A 58 1.04 -9.72 -6.95
C HIS A 58 -0.34 -10.15 -7.46
N THR A 59 -1.39 -9.38 -7.16
CA THR A 59 -2.75 -9.64 -7.67
C THR A 59 -2.87 -9.50 -9.19
N GLU A 60 -2.09 -8.58 -9.79
CA GLU A 60 -1.99 -8.46 -11.24
C GLU A 60 -1.26 -9.66 -11.88
N GLY A 61 -0.20 -10.16 -11.21
CA GLY A 61 0.56 -11.32 -11.67
C GLY A 61 -0.19 -12.65 -11.54
N SER A 62 -1.08 -12.77 -10.55
CA SER A 62 -1.88 -13.97 -10.32
C SER A 62 -3.16 -14.05 -11.16
N GLY A 63 -3.41 -13.04 -12.02
CA GLY A 63 -4.63 -12.95 -12.82
C GLY A 63 -5.92 -12.64 -12.03
N TYR A 64 -5.81 -12.33 -10.72
CA TYR A 64 -6.95 -12.01 -9.88
C TYR A 64 -7.45 -10.57 -10.10
N ALA A 65 -6.54 -9.67 -10.47
CA ALA A 65 -6.85 -8.29 -10.84
C ALA A 65 -6.38 -8.00 -12.26
N ARG A 66 -7.15 -7.22 -13.03
CA ARG A 66 -6.73 -6.74 -14.35
C ARG A 66 -5.52 -5.81 -14.16
N ARG A 67 -4.44 -6.09 -14.89
CA ARG A 67 -3.21 -5.30 -14.85
C ARG A 67 -3.55 -3.84 -15.18
N SER A 68 -3.28 -2.93 -14.26
CA SER A 68 -3.56 -1.51 -14.45
C SER A 68 -2.62 -0.91 -15.51
N GLY A 69 -3.14 -0.02 -16.36
CA GLY A 69 -2.34 0.76 -17.33
C GLY A 69 -1.91 0.02 -18.61
N VAL A 70 -2.22 -1.26 -18.78
CA VAL A 70 -1.97 -1.98 -20.04
C VAL A 70 -3.33 -2.18 -20.73
N LEU A 71 -3.60 -1.40 -21.79
CA LEU A 71 -4.66 -1.72 -22.75
C LEU A 71 -4.51 -3.19 -23.13
N ASP A 72 -5.61 -3.93 -23.07
CA ASP A 72 -5.68 -5.32 -23.49
C ASP A 72 -5.03 -5.47 -24.87
N SER A 73 -4.28 -6.55 -25.14
CA SER A 73 -3.57 -6.69 -26.41
C SER A 73 -4.54 -6.59 -27.60
N GLN A 74 -5.76 -7.09 -27.42
CA GLN A 74 -6.85 -6.93 -28.38
C GLN A 74 -7.35 -5.49 -28.51
N ALA A 75 -7.47 -4.75 -27.39
CA ALA A 75 -7.86 -3.34 -27.41
C ALA A 75 -6.79 -2.47 -28.10
N ARG A 76 -5.50 -2.82 -27.98
CA ARG A 76 -4.41 -2.16 -28.71
C ARG A 76 -4.47 -2.44 -30.20
N ALA A 77 -4.67 -3.70 -30.59
CA ALA A 77 -4.78 -4.10 -32.00
C ALA A 77 -5.97 -3.38 -32.67
N ALA A 78 -7.14 -3.37 -32.03
CA ALA A 78 -8.32 -2.68 -32.55
C ALA A 78 -8.14 -1.14 -32.64
N ALA A 79 -7.41 -0.53 -31.70
CA ALA A 79 -7.08 0.89 -31.77
C ALA A 79 -6.10 1.22 -32.91
N GLN A 80 -5.15 0.31 -33.21
CA GLN A 80 -4.23 0.47 -34.34
C GLN A 80 -4.94 0.29 -35.69
N GLU A 81 -5.86 -0.67 -35.82
CA GLU A 81 -6.68 -0.86 -37.03
C GLU A 81 -7.56 0.37 -37.32
N LYS A 82 -8.14 1.01 -36.29
CA LYS A 82 -8.95 2.22 -36.46
C LYS A 82 -8.15 3.46 -36.85
N TRP A 83 -6.85 3.52 -36.54
CA TRP A 83 -6.01 4.67 -36.87
C TRP A 83 -5.38 4.56 -38.27
N GLY A 84 -5.36 3.35 -38.85
CA GLY A 84 -4.80 3.07 -40.18
C GLY A 84 -5.79 3.14 -41.35
N ASN A 85 -7.08 3.38 -41.10
CA ASN A 85 -8.14 3.63 -42.09
C ASN A 85 -8.58 5.11 -42.05
#